data_AF-A0AAE4ZBJ6-F1
#
_entry.id   AF-A0AAE4ZBJ6-F1
#
_cell.length_a   1.000
_cell.length_b   1.000
_cell.length_c   1.000
_cell.angle_alpha   90.00
_cell.angle_beta   90.00
_cell.angle_gamma   90.00
#
_symmetry.space_group_name_H-M   'P 1'
#
loop_
_entity.id
_entity.type
_entity.pdbx_description
1 polymer ?
#
loop_
_entity_poly.entity_id
_entity_poly.type
_entity_poly.pdbx_seq_one_letter_code
_entity_poly.pdbx_strand_id
1 'polypeptide(L)'
;MSSRRVSQARPRASWRHGFTLVEVIVVLILLALAAGLVAPAIITREGGKESELARVFSGSQQLAARRGETVRVHVEADGAWRVEGAASIAEGVLASGRLDEFAGPAFTLVVAPIGTCGYDVRSTEAALAFPVDPLTCELNVEGGAP
;
A
#
# COMPACT_ATOMS: atom_id res chain seq x y z
N MET A 1 57.91 64.97 6.40
CA MET A 1 57.04 64.14 7.27
C MET A 1 55.85 63.64 6.45
N SER A 2 55.88 62.37 6.03
CA SER A 2 54.84 61.74 5.20
C SER A 2 54.10 60.70 6.04
N SER A 3 52.81 60.96 6.31
CA SER A 3 51.97 60.14 7.19
C SER A 3 51.42 58.94 6.41
N ARG A 4 51.86 57.73 6.77
CA ARG A 4 51.27 56.47 6.27
C ARG A 4 49.90 56.26 6.93
N ARG A 5 48.83 56.38 6.15
CA ARG A 5 47.51 55.87 6.57
C ARG A 5 47.51 54.35 6.44
N VAL A 6 47.59 53.67 7.58
CA VAL A 6 47.32 52.23 7.69
C VAL A 6 45.82 52.04 7.46
N SER A 7 45.45 51.52 6.29
CA SER A 7 44.10 51.02 6.06
C SER A 7 43.92 49.75 6.89
N GLN A 8 43.23 49.85 8.02
CA GLN A 8 42.78 48.68 8.77
C GLN A 8 41.63 48.01 8.01
N ALA A 9 41.91 46.87 7.37
CA ALA A 9 40.88 45.94 6.97
C ALA A 9 40.27 45.33 8.23
N ARG A 10 38.99 45.62 8.50
CA ARG A 10 38.24 44.96 9.58
C ARG A 10 38.10 43.47 9.22
N PRO A 11 38.55 42.52 10.06
CA PRO A 11 38.23 41.12 9.85
C PRO A 11 36.72 40.97 9.96
N ARG A 12 36.08 40.48 8.88
CA ARG A 12 34.70 39.99 8.96
C ARG A 12 34.73 38.78 9.88
N ALA A 13 34.15 38.92 11.07
CA ALA A 13 33.93 37.80 11.97
C ALA A 13 33.08 36.77 11.21
N SER A 14 33.69 35.66 10.80
CA SER A 14 32.96 34.52 10.30
C SER A 14 32.18 33.93 11.47
N TRP A 15 30.88 34.15 11.47
CA TRP A 15 29.97 33.47 12.39
C TRP A 15 30.03 31.98 12.05
N ARG A 16 30.88 31.24 12.76
CA ARG A 16 30.81 29.78 12.79
C ARG A 16 29.54 29.43 13.55
N HIS A 17 28.45 29.21 12.83
CA HIS A 17 27.23 28.63 13.39
C HIS A 17 27.51 27.18 13.75
N GLY A 18 27.76 26.93 15.04
CA GLY A 18 27.76 25.58 15.58
C GLY A 18 26.33 25.09 15.69
N PHE A 19 26.11 23.82 15.30
CA PHE A 19 24.83 23.15 15.50
C PHE A 19 24.53 23.07 17.00
N THR A 20 23.36 23.53 17.42
CA THR A 20 22.94 23.37 18.81
C THR A 20 22.46 21.93 19.04
N LEU A 21 22.57 21.42 20.28
CA LEU A 21 22.04 20.09 20.63
C LEU A 21 20.53 19.99 20.33
N VAL A 22 19.80 21.09 20.53
CA VAL A 22 18.37 21.20 20.21
C VAL A 22 18.14 21.06 18.71
N GLU A 23 18.95 21.71 17.87
CA GLU A 23 18.85 21.63 16.41
C GLU A 23 19.08 20.20 15.90
N VAL A 24 20.06 19.49 16.46
CA VAL A 24 20.29 18.07 16.13
C VAL A 24 19.10 17.20 16.52
N ILE A 25 18.53 17.40 17.72
CA ILE A 25 17.34 16.64 18.16
C ILE A 25 16.15 16.91 17.24
N VAL A 26 15.89 18.17 16.90
CA VAL A 26 14.80 18.54 15.98
C VAL A 26 14.98 17.87 14.62
N VAL A 27 16.19 17.90 14.05
CA VAL A 27 16.49 17.23 12.78
C VAL A 27 16.27 15.72 12.88
N LEU A 28 16.69 15.08 13.98
CA LEU A 28 16.47 13.64 14.18
C LEU A 28 14.98 13.31 14.29
N ILE A 29 14.18 14.13 14.98
CA ILE A 29 12.73 13.97 15.05
C ILE A 29 12.11 14.10 13.65
N LEU A 30 12.51 15.13 12.89
CA LEU A 30 12.01 15.33 11.53
C LEU A 30 12.38 14.17 10.61
N LEU A 31 13.61 13.65 10.71
CA LEU A 31 14.05 12.47 9.96
C LEU A 31 13.28 11.22 10.37
N ALA A 32 13.02 11.01 11.66
CA ALA A 32 12.25 9.88 12.15
C ALA A 32 10.79 9.94 11.68
N LEU A 33 10.17 11.13 11.69
CA LEU A 33 8.83 11.34 11.15
C LEU A 33 8.79 11.10 9.63
N ALA A 34 9.75 11.65 8.90
CA ALA A 34 9.85 11.42 7.46
C ALA A 34 10.05 9.93 7.14
N ALA A 35 10.93 9.25 7.89
CA ALA A 35 11.15 7.82 7.75
C ALA A 35 9.88 7.01 8.10
N GLY A 36 9.16 7.37 9.16
CA GLY A 36 7.91 6.70 9.54
C GLY A 36 6.80 6.83 8.48
N LEU A 37 6.78 7.95 7.74
CA LEU A 37 5.85 8.15 6.63
C LEU A 37 6.27 7.41 5.36
N VAL A 38 7.57 7.31 5.10
CA VAL A 38 8.10 6.73 3.85
C VAL A 38 8.35 5.22 3.96
N ALA A 39 8.66 4.70 5.14
CA ALA A 39 8.98 3.30 5.37
C ALA A 39 7.94 2.31 4.80
N PRO A 40 6.60 2.48 5.01
CA PRO A 40 5.63 1.52 4.47
C PRO A 40 5.67 1.46 2.95
N ALA A 41 5.88 2.58 2.26
CA ALA A 41 5.93 2.62 0.80
C ALA A 41 7.19 1.96 0.20
N ILE A 42 8.28 1.86 0.97
CA ILE A 42 9.51 1.18 0.54
C ILE A 42 9.44 -0.31 0.87
N ILE A 43 8.91 -0.69 2.04
CA ILE A 43 8.80 -2.08 2.48
C ILE A 43 7.86 -2.88 1.54
N THR A 44 6.80 -2.25 1.01
CA THR A 44 5.90 -2.87 0.02
C THR A 44 6.56 -3.14 -1.34
N ARG A 45 7.79 -2.67 -1.59
CA ARG A 45 8.47 -2.78 -2.89
C ARG A 45 9.37 -4.01 -3.02
N GLU A 46 9.62 -4.74 -1.92
CA GLU A 46 10.41 -5.97 -1.94
C GLU A 46 9.48 -7.18 -2.00
N GLY A 47 8.95 -7.50 -3.18
CA GLY A 47 8.12 -8.69 -3.39
C GLY A 47 7.94 -8.98 -4.87
N GLY A 48 8.17 -10.23 -5.27
CA GLY A 48 8.22 -10.67 -6.66
C GLY A 48 6.95 -10.36 -7.47
N LYS A 49 7.05 -10.57 -8.79
CA LYS A 49 5.95 -10.57 -9.77
C LYS A 49 4.57 -10.60 -9.10
N GLU A 50 3.95 -9.43 -8.97
CA GLU A 50 2.63 -9.29 -8.34
C GLU A 50 1.67 -10.27 -9.02
N SER A 51 1.12 -11.23 -8.26
CA SER A 51 0.24 -12.25 -8.83
C SER A 51 -0.98 -11.55 -9.43
N GLU A 52 -1.50 -12.08 -10.55
CA GLU A 52 -2.70 -11.49 -11.15
C GLU A 52 -3.88 -11.46 -10.15
N LEU A 53 -3.91 -12.44 -9.24
CA LEU A 53 -4.87 -12.48 -8.13
C LEU A 53 -4.70 -11.30 -7.16
N ALA A 54 -3.47 -10.96 -6.77
CA ALA A 54 -3.18 -9.79 -5.94
C ALA A 54 -3.66 -8.48 -6.59
N ARG A 55 -3.54 -8.38 -7.93
CA ARG A 55 -4.03 -7.22 -8.71
C ARG A 55 -5.55 -7.12 -8.70
N VAL A 56 -6.25 -8.24 -8.80
CA VAL A 56 -7.71 -8.28 -8.68
C VAL A 56 -8.14 -7.85 -7.27
N PHE A 57 -7.42 -8.28 -6.23
CA PHE A 57 -7.75 -7.94 -4.84
C PHE A 57 -7.51 -6.46 -4.55
N SER A 58 -6.33 -5.94 -4.90
CA SER A 58 -6.00 -4.52 -4.71
C SER A 58 -6.91 -3.60 -5.54
N GLY A 59 -7.27 -4.01 -6.77
CA GLY A 59 -8.25 -3.32 -7.59
C GLY A 59 -9.65 -3.30 -6.98
N SER A 60 -10.08 -4.41 -6.39
CA SER A 60 -11.39 -4.53 -5.72
C SER A 60 -11.46 -3.72 -4.43
N GLN A 61 -10.37 -3.65 -3.66
CA GLN A 61 -10.26 -2.79 -2.48
C GLN A 61 -10.37 -1.30 -2.86
N GLN A 62 -9.65 -0.88 -3.90
CA GLN A 62 -9.76 0.49 -4.42
C GLN A 62 -11.17 0.80 -4.92
N LEU A 63 -11.83 -0.17 -5.56
CA LEU A 63 -13.20 -0.02 -6.05
C LEU A 63 -14.19 0.13 -4.88
N ALA A 64 -14.08 -0.71 -3.84
CA ALA A 64 -14.89 -0.62 -2.62
C ALA A 64 -14.71 0.75 -1.93
N ALA A 65 -13.45 1.17 -1.74
CA ALA A 65 -13.12 2.45 -1.10
C ALA A 65 -13.66 3.65 -1.90
N ARG A 66 -13.52 3.64 -3.24
CA ARG A 66 -14.02 4.72 -4.10
C ARG A 66 -15.55 4.83 -4.10
N ARG A 67 -16.24 3.70 -3.99
CA ARG A 67 -17.72 3.65 -4.02
C ARG A 67 -18.35 3.78 -2.63
N GLY A 68 -17.57 3.58 -1.56
CA GLY A 68 -18.08 3.61 -0.19
C GLY A 68 -19.03 2.47 0.12
N GLU A 69 -18.98 1.36 -0.64
CA GLU A 69 -19.83 0.19 -0.46
C GLU A 69 -19.01 -1.09 -0.39
N THR A 70 -19.58 -2.12 0.23
CA THR A 70 -19.01 -3.47 0.20
C THR A 70 -19.17 -4.05 -1.20
N VAL A 71 -18.09 -4.64 -1.74
CA VAL A 71 -18.12 -5.35 -3.03
C VAL A 71 -17.85 -6.84 -2.83
N ARG A 72 -18.39 -7.66 -3.73
CA ARG A 72 -18.12 -9.10 -3.78
C ARG A 72 -17.31 -9.41 -5.03
N VAL A 73 -16.15 -10.02 -4.85
CA VAL A 73 -15.31 -10.52 -5.93
C VAL A 73 -15.62 -12.00 -6.06
N HIS A 74 -16.06 -12.43 -7.22
CA HIS A 74 -16.28 -13.83 -7.55
C HIS A 74 -15.22 -14.29 -8.54
N VAL A 75 -14.53 -15.38 -8.23
CA VAL A 75 -13.54 -16.01 -9.09
C VAL A 75 -13.99 -17.44 -9.34
N GLU A 76 -14.15 -17.79 -10.61
CA GLU A 76 -14.51 -19.13 -11.06
C GLU A 76 -13.27 -20.02 -11.17
N ALA A 77 -13.46 -21.34 -11.18
CA ALA A 77 -12.36 -22.31 -11.27
C ALA A 77 -11.55 -22.21 -12.58
N ASP A 78 -12.13 -21.62 -13.63
CA ASP A 78 -11.47 -21.37 -14.92
C ASP A 78 -10.73 -20.02 -14.97
N GLY A 79 -10.67 -19.30 -13.85
CA GLY A 79 -10.01 -18.00 -13.72
C GLY A 79 -10.87 -16.82 -14.17
N ALA A 80 -12.11 -17.01 -14.64
CA ALA A 80 -13.01 -15.90 -14.89
C ALA A 80 -13.36 -15.21 -13.57
N TRP A 81 -13.31 -13.88 -13.55
CA TRP A 81 -13.62 -13.12 -12.35
C TRP A 81 -14.57 -11.95 -12.63
N ARG A 82 -15.37 -11.61 -11.62
CA ARG A 82 -16.29 -10.47 -11.63
C ARG A 82 -16.38 -9.82 -10.27
N VAL A 83 -16.62 -8.52 -10.24
CA VAL A 83 -16.83 -7.73 -9.03
C VAL A 83 -18.25 -7.18 -9.05
N GLU A 84 -18.97 -7.32 -7.95
CA GLU A 84 -20.37 -6.93 -7.81
C GLU A 84 -20.55 -5.99 -6.62
N GLY A 85 -21.35 -4.95 -6.80
CA GLY A 85 -21.73 -4.04 -5.71
C GLY A 85 -22.76 -4.66 -4.78
N ALA A 86 -22.82 -4.16 -3.54
CA ALA A 86 -23.85 -4.57 -2.58
C ALA A 86 -25.20 -3.88 -2.82
N ALA A 87 -25.21 -2.70 -3.46
CA ALA A 87 -26.39 -1.84 -3.55
C ALA A 87 -27.57 -2.42 -4.37
N SER A 88 -27.34 -3.19 -5.44
CA SER A 88 -28.44 -3.92 -6.12
C SER A 88 -27.96 -4.96 -7.15
N ILE A 89 -28.73 -6.05 -7.32
CA ILE A 89 -28.59 -7.01 -8.44
C ILE A 89 -28.78 -6.31 -9.81
N ALA A 90 -29.38 -5.11 -9.82
CA ALA A 90 -29.66 -4.33 -11.02
C ALA A 90 -28.50 -3.43 -11.47
N GLU A 91 -27.57 -3.05 -10.59
CA GLU A 91 -26.41 -2.19 -10.94
C GLU A 91 -25.21 -2.97 -11.50
N GLY A 92 -25.35 -4.29 -11.63
CA GLY A 92 -24.53 -5.09 -12.51
C GLY A 92 -23.07 -5.25 -12.09
N VAL A 93 -22.37 -6.05 -12.88
CA VAL A 93 -20.94 -6.33 -12.72
C VAL A 93 -20.16 -5.01 -12.84
N LEU A 94 -19.48 -4.63 -11.75
CA LEU A 94 -18.68 -3.40 -11.65
C LEU A 94 -17.36 -3.52 -12.41
N ALA A 95 -16.78 -4.73 -12.44
CA ALA A 95 -15.58 -5.06 -13.19
C ALA A 95 -15.56 -6.57 -13.45
N SER A 96 -14.95 -6.99 -14.55
CA SER A 96 -14.74 -8.41 -14.86
C SER A 96 -13.50 -8.62 -15.69
N GLY A 97 -12.98 -9.83 -15.66
CA GLY A 97 -11.85 -10.24 -16.49
C GLY A 97 -11.60 -11.74 -16.37
N ARG A 98 -10.37 -12.12 -16.69
CA ARG A 98 -9.86 -13.48 -16.51
C ARG A 98 -8.45 -13.42 -15.94
N LEU A 99 -8.10 -14.43 -15.18
CA LEU A 99 -6.75 -14.73 -14.72
C LEU A 99 -6.16 -15.76 -15.68
N ASP A 100 -5.02 -15.46 -16.30
CA ASP A 100 -4.43 -16.31 -17.32
C ASP A 100 -3.74 -17.55 -16.71
N GLU A 101 -3.22 -17.43 -15.48
CA GLU A 101 -2.51 -18.49 -14.76
C GLU A 101 -3.21 -18.89 -13.44
N PHE A 102 -4.54 -19.06 -13.47
CA PHE A 102 -5.30 -19.49 -12.28
C PHE A 102 -5.54 -21.00 -12.25
N ALA A 103 -5.08 -21.64 -11.18
CA ALA A 103 -5.39 -23.03 -10.85
C ALA A 103 -5.80 -23.09 -9.37
N GLY A 104 -7.11 -23.08 -9.10
CA GLY A 104 -7.63 -23.07 -7.74
C GLY A 104 -9.14 -23.29 -7.65
N PRO A 105 -9.67 -23.46 -6.42
CA PRO A 105 -11.11 -23.54 -6.20
C PRO A 105 -11.79 -22.22 -6.57
N ALA A 106 -13.04 -22.30 -7.05
CA ALA A 106 -13.88 -21.12 -7.21
C ALA A 106 -14.19 -20.50 -5.84
N PHE A 107 -14.21 -19.17 -5.75
CA PHE A 107 -14.41 -18.50 -4.48
C PHE A 107 -15.09 -17.14 -4.59
N THR A 108 -15.62 -16.69 -3.45
CA THR A 108 -16.12 -15.33 -3.28
C THR A 108 -15.39 -14.64 -2.16
N LEU A 109 -14.81 -13.48 -2.45
CA LEU A 109 -14.17 -12.59 -1.48
C LEU A 109 -15.07 -11.37 -1.25
N VAL A 110 -15.40 -11.08 0.00
CA VAL A 110 -16.17 -9.91 0.41
C VAL A 110 -15.18 -8.83 0.85
N VAL A 111 -15.24 -7.66 0.23
CA VAL A 111 -14.31 -6.55 0.47
C VAL A 111 -15.07 -5.33 0.94
N ALA A 112 -14.74 -4.86 2.13
CA ALA A 112 -15.35 -3.70 2.75
C ALA A 112 -14.63 -2.40 2.35
N PRO A 113 -15.33 -1.25 2.31
CA PRO A 113 -14.73 0.03 1.94
C PRO A 113 -13.69 0.54 2.96
N ILE A 114 -13.67 -0.04 4.17
CA ILE A 114 -12.70 0.30 5.22
C ILE A 114 -11.36 -0.44 5.10
N GLY A 115 -11.18 -1.22 4.03
CA GLY A 115 -9.93 -1.92 3.74
C GLY A 115 -9.86 -3.36 4.27
N THR A 116 -10.91 -3.86 4.93
CA THR A 116 -10.98 -5.26 5.38
C THR A 116 -11.61 -6.17 4.33
N CYS A 117 -11.28 -7.45 4.38
CA CYS A 117 -11.92 -8.46 3.55
C CYS A 117 -11.92 -9.83 4.21
N GLY A 118 -12.73 -10.73 3.65
CA GLY A 118 -12.77 -12.11 4.03
C GLY A 118 -13.48 -12.96 2.98
N TYR A 119 -13.18 -14.25 2.98
CA TYR A 119 -13.88 -15.21 2.15
C TYR A 119 -15.32 -15.36 2.61
N ASP A 120 -16.24 -15.54 1.65
CA ASP A 120 -17.58 -16.02 1.96
C ASP A 120 -17.50 -17.39 2.65
N VAL A 121 -18.46 -17.70 3.53
CA VAL A 121 -18.49 -18.96 4.29
C VAL A 121 -18.49 -20.22 3.40
N ARG A 122 -18.88 -20.08 2.13
CA ARG A 122 -18.85 -21.17 1.13
C ARG A 122 -17.50 -21.37 0.47
N SER A 123 -16.53 -20.49 0.72
CA SER A 123 -15.22 -20.45 0.06
C SER A 123 -14.07 -20.83 1.00
N THR A 124 -14.32 -21.72 1.97
CA THR A 124 -13.33 -22.17 2.96
C THR A 124 -12.13 -22.87 2.33
N GLU A 125 -12.34 -23.65 1.26
CA GLU A 125 -11.25 -24.31 0.53
C GLU A 125 -10.28 -23.28 -0.09
N ALA A 126 -10.82 -22.20 -0.65
CA ALA A 126 -10.01 -21.13 -1.21
C ALA A 126 -9.27 -20.33 -0.13
N ALA A 127 -9.86 -20.17 1.06
CA ALA A 127 -9.20 -19.52 2.19
C ALA A 127 -7.93 -20.27 2.64
N LEU A 128 -7.87 -21.59 2.42
CA LEU A 128 -6.68 -22.41 2.69
C LEU A 128 -5.66 -22.33 1.54
N ALA A 129 -6.12 -22.35 0.29
CA ALA A 129 -5.24 -22.29 -0.88
C ALA A 129 -4.61 -20.90 -1.09
N PHE A 130 -5.36 -19.85 -0.76
CA PHE A 130 -5.00 -18.45 -0.96
C PHE A 130 -5.24 -17.66 0.33
N PRO A 131 -4.40 -17.83 1.36
CA PRO A 131 -4.57 -17.11 2.60
C PRO A 131 -4.44 -15.61 2.37
N VAL A 132 -5.38 -14.84 2.91
CA VAL A 132 -5.42 -13.37 2.82
C VAL A 132 -5.37 -12.80 4.23
N ASP A 133 -4.61 -11.73 4.43
CA ASP A 133 -4.69 -10.94 5.66
C ASP A 133 -6.03 -10.16 5.67
N PRO A 134 -6.89 -10.35 6.69
CA PRO A 134 -8.23 -9.77 6.70
C PRO A 134 -8.27 -8.25 6.93
N LEU A 135 -7.16 -7.64 7.36
CA LEU A 135 -7.03 -6.21 7.66
C LEU A 135 -6.38 -5.44 6.51
N THR A 136 -5.48 -6.07 5.75
CA THR A 136 -4.81 -5.42 4.60
C THR A 136 -5.33 -5.89 3.25
N CYS A 137 -6.03 -7.02 3.18
CA CYS A 137 -6.44 -7.67 1.94
C CYS A 137 -5.30 -8.10 1.02
N GLU A 138 -4.12 -8.32 1.61
CA GLU A 138 -2.96 -8.83 0.90
C GLU A 138 -2.91 -10.36 0.96
N LEU A 139 -2.46 -10.99 -0.12
CA LEU A 139 -2.22 -12.42 -0.17
C LEU A 139 -0.99 -12.74 0.67
N ASN A 140 -1.15 -13.65 1.64
CA ASN A 140 -0.05 -14.18 2.43
C ASN A 140 0.74 -15.18 1.58
N VAL A 141 1.83 -14.72 0.99
CA VAL A 141 2.69 -15.52 0.10
C VAL A 141 3.36 -16.69 0.85
N GLU A 142 3.39 -16.67 2.19
CA GLU A 142 3.94 -17.76 3.02
C GLU A 142 3.15 -19.08 2.94
N GLY A 143 1.94 -19.08 2.34
CA GLY A 143 1.08 -20.27 2.25
C GLY A 143 0.67 -20.71 0.84
N GLY A 144 1.18 -20.08 -0.22
CA GLY A 144 0.67 -20.30 -1.58
C GLY A 144 1.75 -20.29 -2.65
N ALA A 145 2.50 -21.38 -2.76
CA ALA A 145 3.06 -21.80 -4.03
C ALA A 145 2.23 -22.99 -4.53
N PRO A 146 1.88 -23.07 -5.82
CA PRO A 146 1.66 -24.39 -6.43
C PRO A 146 2.96 -25.22 -6.41
#